data_AF-A0A3E1R6Y1-F1
#
_entry.id   AF-A0A3E1R6Y1-F1
#
_cell.length_a   1.000
_cell.length_b   1.000
_cell.length_c   1.000
_cell.angle_alpha   90.00
_cell.angle_beta   90.00
_cell.angle_gamma   90.00
#
_symmetry.space_group_name_H-M   'P 1'
#
loop_
_entity.id
_entity.type
_entity.pdbx_description
1 polymer ?
#
loop_
_entity_poly.entity_id
_entity_poly.type
_entity_poly.pdbx_seq_one_letter_code
_entity_poly.pdbx_strand_id
1 'polypeptide(L)'
;MRMLDNNFAFAVVHSQFPHVGHRLKDHWNEPDFPEVIEELLNPNPKRQGFPRGVLNALRSLAPMHEMEVNYSERLGDQPQLTLNLEH
;
A
#
# COMPACT_ATOMS: atom_id res chain seq x y z
N MET A 1 -7.57 -10.09 6.21
CA MET A 1 -7.43 -8.77 6.85
C MET A 1 -6.42 -8.02 6.01
N ARG A 2 -6.80 -6.93 5.34
CA ARG A 2 -5.85 -6.19 4.46
C ARG A 2 -4.82 -5.48 5.35
N MET A 3 -3.52 -5.61 5.07
CA MET A 3 -2.49 -4.89 5.86
C MET A 3 -2.70 -3.38 5.82
N LEU A 4 -3.29 -2.87 4.74
CA LEU A 4 -3.62 -1.45 4.59
C LEU A 4 -4.59 -0.91 5.66
N ASP A 5 -5.65 -1.65 6.01
CA ASP A 5 -6.69 -1.14 6.90
C ASP A 5 -6.17 -0.90 8.35
N ASN A 6 -5.06 -1.54 8.73
CA ASN A 6 -4.38 -1.34 10.02
C ASN A 6 -3.11 -0.47 9.90
N ASN A 7 -2.88 0.14 8.73
CA ASN A 7 -1.65 0.87 8.46
C ASN A 7 -1.74 2.31 8.97
N PHE A 8 -0.83 2.70 9.87
CA PHE A 8 -0.80 4.06 10.42
C PHE A 8 -0.60 5.14 9.34
N ALA A 9 0.24 4.89 8.33
CA ALA A 9 0.43 5.82 7.23
C ALA A 9 -0.87 6.00 6.42
N PHE A 10 -1.59 4.92 6.15
CA PHE A 10 -2.90 4.99 5.51
C PHE A 10 -3.90 5.81 6.35
N ALA A 11 -3.97 5.56 7.66
CA ALA A 11 -4.85 6.32 8.55
C ALA A 11 -4.55 7.82 8.54
N VAL A 12 -3.27 8.22 8.52
CA VAL A 12 -2.85 9.62 8.43
C VAL A 12 -3.32 10.26 7.11
N VAL A 13 -3.18 9.56 5.99
CA VAL A 13 -3.64 10.06 4.68
C VAL A 13 -5.17 10.14 4.65
N HIS A 14 -5.86 9.06 5.01
CA HIS A 14 -7.31 8.96 4.93
C HIS A 14 -8.02 9.98 5.83
N SER A 15 -7.47 10.23 7.03
CA SER A 15 -8.06 11.20 7.97
C SER A 15 -7.99 12.64 7.47
N GLN A 16 -6.93 13.02 6.73
CA GLN A 16 -6.75 14.39 6.24
C GLN A 16 -7.26 14.58 4.82
N PHE A 17 -7.16 13.54 4.00
CA PHE A 17 -7.54 13.53 2.59
C PHE A 17 -8.33 12.25 2.27
N PRO A 18 -9.63 12.18 2.66
CA PRO A 18 -10.43 10.97 2.47
C PRO A 18 -10.52 10.51 1.02
N HIS A 19 -10.61 11.44 0.07
CA HIS A 19 -10.61 11.14 -1.37
C HIS A 19 -9.31 10.45 -1.83
N VAL A 20 -8.16 10.87 -1.30
CA VAL A 20 -6.88 10.18 -1.53
C VAL A 20 -6.88 8.82 -0.86
N GLY A 21 -7.36 8.75 0.39
CA GLY A 21 -7.49 7.49 1.12
C GLY A 21 -8.35 6.44 0.40
N HIS A 22 -9.47 6.84 -0.20
CA HIS A 22 -10.29 5.94 -1.02
C HIS A 22 -9.53 5.44 -2.24
N ARG A 23 -8.89 6.35 -3.00
CA ARG A 23 -8.06 5.98 -4.15
C ARG A 23 -6.96 4.99 -3.77
N LEU A 24 -6.25 5.22 -2.67
CA LEU A 24 -5.21 4.31 -2.18
C LEU A 24 -5.78 2.93 -1.82
N LYS A 25 -6.99 2.88 -1.25
CA LYS A 25 -7.64 1.61 -0.89
C LYS A 25 -8.10 0.82 -2.11
N ASP A 26 -8.53 1.52 -3.16
CA ASP A 26 -8.98 0.90 -4.40
C ASP A 26 -7.82 0.30 -5.19
N HIS A 27 -6.67 0.97 -5.20
CA HIS A 27 -5.47 0.51 -5.94
C HIS A 27 -4.53 -0.39 -5.12
N TRP A 28 -4.79 -0.67 -3.84
CA TRP A 28 -3.82 -1.37 -2.98
C TRP A 28 -3.45 -2.80 -3.43
N ASN A 29 -4.32 -3.49 -4.17
CA ASN A 29 -3.99 -4.83 -4.67
C ASN A 29 -3.63 -4.81 -6.16
N GLU A 30 -3.51 -3.62 -6.74
CA GLU A 30 -3.23 -3.43 -8.15
C GLU A 30 -1.73 -3.20 -8.35
N PRO A 31 -1.13 -3.75 -9.42
CA PRO A 31 0.30 -3.57 -9.70
C PRO A 31 0.67 -2.11 -9.99
N ASP A 32 -0.32 -1.25 -10.31
CA ASP A 32 -0.14 0.17 -10.59
C ASP A 32 -0.07 1.06 -9.33
N PHE A 33 -0.21 0.48 -8.13
CA PHE A 33 -0.16 1.23 -6.87
C PHE A 33 1.08 2.15 -6.73
N PRO A 34 2.30 1.74 -7.10
CA PRO A 34 3.46 2.63 -7.06
C PRO A 34 3.29 3.88 -7.94
N GLU A 35 2.67 3.74 -9.12
CA GLU A 35 2.41 4.86 -10.04
C GLU A 35 1.41 5.85 -9.43
N VAL A 36 0.40 5.34 -8.70
CA VAL A 36 -0.55 6.18 -7.95
C VAL A 36 0.17 7.01 -6.89
N ILE A 37 1.12 6.43 -6.16
CA ILE A 37 1.92 7.15 -5.15
C ILE A 37 2.79 8.21 -5.81
N GLU A 38 3.46 7.88 -6.92
CA GLU A 38 4.27 8.84 -7.67
C GLU A 38 3.45 10.02 -8.20
N GLU A 39 2.26 9.78 -8.74
CA GLU A 39 1.35 10.83 -9.20
C GLU A 39 0.95 11.77 -8.04
N LEU A 40 0.66 11.21 -6.87
CA LEU A 40 0.29 11.97 -5.68
C LEU A 40 1.46 12.80 -5.13
N LEU A 41 2.68 12.27 -5.22
CA LEU A 41 3.90 12.97 -4.76
C LEU A 41 4.43 13.97 -5.78
N ASN A 42 4.00 13.90 -7.04
CA ASN A 42 4.43 14.81 -8.08
C ASN A 42 3.97 16.24 -7.79
N PRO A 43 4.89 17.21 -7.63
CA PRO A 43 4.53 18.60 -7.37
C PRO A 43 3.78 19.20 -8.54
N ASN A 44 2.47 19.44 -8.36
CA ASN A 44 1.66 20.15 -9.34
C ASN A 44 1.52 21.63 -8.93
N PRO A 45 1.95 22.60 -9.77
CA PRO A 45 1.88 24.02 -9.44
C PRO A 45 0.45 24.54 -9.23
N LYS A 46 -0.57 23.78 -9.64
CA LYS A 46 -2.00 24.10 -9.46
C LYS A 46 -2.61 23.43 -8.22
N ARG A 47 -1.91 22.51 -7.55
CA ARG A 47 -2.40 21.85 -6.32
C ARG A 47 -1.65 22.43 -5.12
N GLN A 48 -2.35 22.80 -4.07
CA GLN A 48 -1.71 22.94 -2.76
C GLN A 48 -1.17 21.56 -2.40
N GLY A 49 0.16 21.45 -2.27
CA GLY A 49 0.82 20.19 -1.93
C GLY A 49 0.35 19.63 -0.59
N PHE A 50 0.72 18.39 -0.31
CA PHE A 50 0.35 17.75 0.95
C PHE A 50 1.17 18.31 2.13
N PRO A 51 0.59 18.36 3.35
CA PRO A 51 1.35 18.58 4.57
C PRO A 51 2.48 17.55 4.71
N ARG A 52 3.58 17.94 5.35
CA ARG A 52 4.77 17.07 5.51
C ARG A 52 4.44 15.69 6.09
N GLY A 53 3.52 15.62 7.06
CA GLY A 53 3.08 14.35 7.64
C GLY A 53 2.41 13.42 6.63
N VAL A 54 1.60 13.98 5.73
CA VAL A 54 0.92 13.23 4.66
C VAL A 54 1.88 12.82 3.56
N LEU A 55 2.84 13.68 3.19
CA LEU A 55 3.92 13.32 2.25
C LEU A 55 4.76 12.15 2.77
N ASN A 56 5.13 12.18 4.05
CA ASN A 56 5.88 11.09 4.66
C ASN A 56 5.05 9.80 4.68
N ALA A 57 3.76 9.90 5.03
CA ALA A 57 2.86 8.76 5.01
C ALA A 57 2.73 8.14 3.61
N LEU A 58 2.50 8.96 2.57
CA LEU A 58 2.44 8.52 1.18
C LEU A 58 3.72 7.80 0.75
N ARG A 59 4.89 8.35 1.08
CA ARG A 59 6.20 7.73 0.78
C ARG A 59 6.41 6.39 1.47
N SER A 60 5.82 6.18 2.64
CA SER A 60 5.93 4.91 3.37
C SER A 60 5.02 3.81 2.81
N LEU A 61 3.98 4.15 2.05
CA LEU A 61 3.01 3.15 1.57
C LEU A 61 3.54 2.32 0.39
N ALA A 62 4.32 2.90 -0.52
CA ALA A 62 4.90 2.18 -1.67
C ALA A 62 5.78 0.97 -1.28
N PRO A 63 6.79 1.09 -0.38
CA PRO A 63 7.60 -0.06 0.01
C PRO A 63 6.80 -1.11 0.80
N MET A 64 5.73 -0.70 1.50
CA MET A 64 4.86 -1.65 2.22
C MET A 64 4.02 -2.48 1.25
N HIS A 65 3.50 -1.86 0.19
CA HIS A 65 2.82 -2.57 -0.89
C HIS A 65 3.75 -3.59 -1.55
N GLU A 66 4.97 -3.17 -1.90
CA GLU A 66 5.97 -4.05 -2.51
C GLU A 66 6.30 -5.26 -1.61
N MET A 67 6.39 -5.06 -0.29
CA MET A 67 6.60 -6.17 0.65
C MET A 67 5.41 -7.14 0.68
N GLU A 68 4.18 -6.64 0.65
CA GLU A 68 2.96 -7.48 0.67
C GLU A 68 2.80 -8.30 -0.62
N VAL A 69 3.07 -7.69 -1.78
CA VAL A 69 3.08 -8.36 -3.08
C VAL A 69 4.14 -9.46 -3.10
N ASN A 70 5.39 -9.12 -2.77
CA ASN A 70 6.50 -10.09 -2.73
C ASN A 70 6.24 -11.23 -1.74
N TYR A 71 5.65 -10.95 -0.58
CA TYR A 71 5.32 -11.98 0.42
C TYR A 71 4.24 -12.93 -0.11
N SER A 72 3.22 -12.38 -0.79
CA SER A 72 2.15 -13.16 -1.40
C SER A 72 2.64 -14.05 -2.53
N GLU A 73 3.54 -13.53 -3.39
CA GLU A 73 4.20 -14.31 -4.44
C GLU A 73 5.02 -15.47 -3.87
N ARG A 74 5.80 -15.21 -2.81
CA ARG A 74 6.63 -16.25 -2.17
C ARG A 74 5.83 -17.34 -1.47
N LEU A 75 4.67 -17.02 -0.91
CA LEU A 75 3.77 -18.02 -0.33
C LEU A 75 3.00 -18.81 -1.40
N GLY A 76 2.74 -18.22 -2.56
CA GLY A 76 2.15 -18.91 -3.71
C GLY A 76 3.07 -19.96 -4.32
N ASP A 77 4.40 -19.76 -4.22
CA ASP A 77 5.44 -20.66 -4.73
C ASP A 77 5.92 -21.71 -3.71
N GLN A 78 5.37 -21.74 -2.48
CA GLN A 78 5.69 -22.83 -1.56
C GLN A 78 4.94 -24.10 -2.00
N PRO A 79 5.63 -25.21 -2.36
CA PRO A 79 4.96 -26.50 -2.41
C PRO A 79 4.37 -26.72 -1.02
N GLN A 80 3.05 -26.91 -0.95
CA GLN A 80 2.40 -27.34 0.27
C GLN A 80 3.19 -28.52 0.81
N LEU A 81 3.88 -28.33 1.93
CA LEU A 81 4.45 -29.43 2.69
C LEU A 81 3.25 -30.21 3.20
N THR A 82 2.75 -31.13 2.38
CA THR A 82 1.85 -32.18 2.80
C THR A 82 2.61 -32.92 3.89
N LEU A 83 2.28 -32.60 5.13
CA LEU A 83 2.67 -33.37 6.30
C LEU A 83 2.02 -34.74 6.10
N ASN A 84 2.74 -35.62 5.41
CA ASN A 84 2.44 -37.04 5.38
C ASN A 84 2.78 -37.55 6.78
N LEU A 85 1.82 -37.35 7.69
CA LEU A 85 1.70 -38.14 8.91
C LEU A 85 1.29 -39.55 8.45
N GLU A 86 2.28 -40.32 8.02
CA GLU A 86 2.13 -41.76 7.89
C GLU A 86 1.92 -42.33 9.30
N HIS A 87 0.78 -43.01 9.45
CA HIS A 87 0.30 -43.72 10.63
C HIS A 87 1.18 -44.92 10.99
#